data_AF-Q5BS48-F1
#
_entry.id   AF-Q5BS48-F1
#
_cell.length_a   1.000
_cell.length_b   1.000
_cell.length_c   1.000
_cell.angle_alpha   90.00
_cell.angle_beta   90.00
_cell.angle_gamma   90.00
#
_symmetry.space_group_name_H-M   'P 1'
#
loop_
_entity.id
_entity.type
_entity.pdbx_description
1 polymer ?
#
loop_
_entity_poly.entity_id
_entity_poly.type
_entity_poly.pdbx_seq_one_letter_code
_entity_poly.pdbx_strand_id
1 'polypeptide(L)'
;MSDIITRAYNETLTRHHNILMRHAFRFVLRVVPKRSVFIRKLGFEQGDNDLIVLQEAEKFTNAIEPHLKSLNYMLIHFGLEDPHIN
;
A
#
# COMPACT_ATOMS: atom_id res chain seq x y z
N MET A 1 -4.05 2.86 -12.04
CA MET A 1 -4.15 2.09 -10.77
C MET A 1 -2.97 1.14 -10.64
N SER A 2 -2.74 0.25 -11.62
CA SER A 2 -1.56 -0.63 -11.65
C SER A 2 -0.23 0.12 -11.45
N ASP A 3 -0.01 1.25 -12.13
CA ASP A 3 1.25 2.00 -12.00
C ASP A 3 1.48 2.57 -10.61
N ILE A 4 0.40 3.06 -9.96
CA ILE A 4 0.44 3.59 -8.59
C ILE A 4 0.83 2.46 -7.62
N ILE A 5 0.17 1.31 -7.75
CA ILE A 5 0.45 0.13 -6.91
C ILE A 5 1.87 -0.41 -7.18
N THR A 6 2.31 -0.40 -8.44
CA THR A 6 3.66 -0.85 -8.83
C THR A 6 4.72 0.05 -8.21
N ARG A 7 4.52 1.37 -8.21
CA ARG A 7 5.44 2.32 -7.57
C ARG A 7 5.52 2.09 -6.07
N ALA A 8 4.37 2.04 -5.39
CA ALA A 8 4.32 1.78 -3.95
C ALA A 8 4.99 0.45 -3.57
N TYR A 9 4.79 -0.60 -4.37
CA TYR A 9 5.44 -1.90 -4.18
C TYR A 9 6.96 -1.85 -4.36
N ASN A 10 7.45 -1.11 -5.35
CA ASN A 10 8.88 -0.93 -5.60
C ASN A 10 9.57 -0.19 -4.43
N GLU A 11 8.90 0.79 -3.86
CA GLU A 11 9.42 1.61 -2.76
C GLU A 11 9.35 0.92 -1.39
N THR A 12 8.54 -0.14 -1.24
CA THR A 12 8.29 -0.78 0.07
C THR A 12 8.67 -2.26 0.09
N LEU A 13 7.86 -3.13 -0.51
CA LEU A 13 7.92 -4.57 -0.34
C LEU A 13 8.94 -5.27 -1.25
N THR A 14 9.35 -4.63 -2.34
CA THR A 14 10.18 -5.28 -3.36
C THR A 14 11.49 -5.83 -2.79
N ARG A 15 12.15 -5.08 -1.89
CA ARG A 15 13.38 -5.52 -1.23
C ARG A 15 13.17 -6.80 -0.39
N HIS A 16 11.98 -6.97 0.19
CA HIS A 16 11.62 -8.13 1.03
C HIS A 16 11.10 -9.34 0.24
N HIS A 17 10.94 -9.24 -1.08
CA HIS A 17 10.40 -10.32 -1.91
C HIS A 17 11.47 -10.92 -2.84
N ASN A 18 11.57 -12.25 -2.82
CA ASN A 18 12.34 -13.00 -3.80
C ASN A 18 11.70 -12.96 -5.20
N ILE A 19 12.41 -13.48 -6.21
CA ILE A 19 12.00 -13.44 -7.62
C ILE A 19 10.60 -14.04 -7.81
N LEU A 20 10.32 -15.19 -7.18
CA LEU A 20 9.00 -15.85 -7.25
C LEU A 20 7.89 -14.94 -6.74
N MET A 21 8.08 -14.31 -5.58
CA MET A 21 7.10 -13.39 -4.99
C MET A 21 6.89 -12.14 -5.85
N ARG A 22 7.96 -11.62 -6.49
CA ARG A 22 7.85 -10.51 -7.45
C ARG A 22 7.03 -10.89 -8.68
N HIS A 23 7.17 -12.12 -9.19
CA HIS A 23 6.35 -12.60 -10.30
C HIS A 23 4.89 -12.79 -9.88
N ALA A 24 4.64 -13.35 -8.69
CA ALA A 24 3.28 -13.47 -8.14
C ALA A 24 2.60 -12.11 -8.00
N PHE A 25 3.32 -11.10 -7.50
CA PHE A 25 2.81 -9.73 -7.41
C PHE A 25 2.40 -9.16 -8.77
N ARG A 26 3.25 -9.33 -9.80
CA ARG A 26 2.93 -8.90 -11.17
C ARG A 26 1.70 -9.61 -11.74
N PHE A 27 1.46 -10.86 -11.36
CA PHE A 27 0.26 -11.57 -11.76
C PHE A 27 -0.99 -10.97 -11.10
N VAL A 28 -0.94 -10.66 -9.80
CA VAL A 28 -2.02 -10.00 -9.05
C VAL A 28 -2.33 -8.60 -9.62
N LEU A 29 -1.34 -7.86 -10.11
CA LEU A 29 -1.56 -6.56 -10.75
C LEU A 29 -2.52 -6.63 -11.95
N ARG A 30 -2.62 -7.78 -12.63
CA ARG A 30 -3.52 -7.96 -13.79
C ARG A 30 -5.01 -7.94 -13.42
N VAL A 31 -5.34 -8.23 -12.15
CA VAL A 31 -6.73 -8.28 -11.67
C VAL A 31 -7.14 -7.03 -10.89
N VAL A 32 -6.26 -6.02 -10.83
CA VAL A 32 -6.54 -4.77 -10.12
C VAL A 32 -7.69 -4.01 -10.83
N PRO A 33 -8.70 -3.55 -10.09
CA PRO A 33 -9.82 -2.81 -10.67
C PRO A 33 -9.40 -1.45 -11.22
N LYS A 34 -10.24 -0.89 -12.11
CA LYS A 34 -10.14 0.52 -12.51
C LYS A 34 -10.29 1.42 -11.27
N ARG A 35 -9.64 2.59 -11.28
CA ARG A 35 -9.67 3.56 -10.16
C ARG A 35 -11.09 3.91 -9.74
N SER A 36 -11.98 4.20 -10.68
CA SER A 36 -13.39 4.53 -10.39
C SER A 36 -14.15 3.39 -9.72
N VAL A 37 -13.92 2.15 -10.16
CA VAL A 37 -14.53 0.96 -9.54
C VAL A 37 -14.00 0.76 -8.12
N PHE A 38 -12.70 0.96 -7.91
CA PHE A 38 -12.07 0.86 -6.60
C PHE A 38 -12.63 1.91 -5.62
N ILE A 39 -12.67 3.18 -6.03
CA ILE A 39 -13.18 4.28 -5.19
C ILE A 39 -14.67 4.10 -4.89
N ARG A 40 -15.48 3.73 -5.89
CA ARG A 40 -16.91 3.46 -5.68
C ARG A 40 -17.14 2.33 -4.67
N LYS A 41 -16.32 1.27 -4.70
CA LYS A 41 -16.40 0.19 -3.71
C LYS A 41 -16.02 0.67 -2.31
N LEU A 42 -15.00 1.52 -2.18
CA LEU A 42 -14.63 2.12 -0.88
C LEU A 42 -15.72 3.05 -0.35
N GLY A 43 -16.46 3.74 -1.22
CA GLY A 43 -17.63 4.54 -0.88
C GLY A 43 -18.91 3.72 -0.63
N PHE A 44 -18.81 2.41 -0.42
CA PHE A 44 -19.95 1.49 -0.22
C PHE A 44 -21.04 1.59 -1.30
N GLU A 45 -20.64 1.90 -2.54
CA GLU A 45 -21.56 2.09 -3.68
C GLU A 45 -22.59 3.22 -3.47
N GLN A 46 -22.41 4.07 -2.46
CA GLN A 46 -23.23 5.25 -2.22
C GLN A 46 -22.77 6.39 -3.15
N GLY A 47 -23.42 6.53 -4.31
CA GLY A 47 -23.33 7.71 -5.17
C GLY A 47 -21.93 8.14 -5.64
N ASP A 48 -21.85 9.34 -6.23
CA ASP A 48 -20.58 10.00 -6.62
C ASP A 48 -19.91 10.65 -5.39
N ASN A 49 -19.47 9.81 -4.44
CA ASN A 49 -18.78 10.22 -3.23
C ASN A 49 -17.24 10.15 -3.36
N ASP A 50 -16.71 10.16 -4.59
CA ASP A 50 -15.29 10.05 -4.89
C ASP A 50 -14.43 11.03 -4.06
N LEU A 51 -14.90 12.27 -3.90
CA LEU A 51 -14.18 13.29 -3.13
C LEU A 51 -14.09 12.94 -1.64
N ILE A 52 -15.20 12.48 -1.05
CA ILE A 52 -15.27 12.10 0.37
C ILE A 52 -14.35 10.91 0.63
N VAL A 53 -14.39 9.89 -0.23
CA VAL A 53 -13.53 8.71 -0.11
C VAL A 53 -12.05 9.10 -0.12
N LEU A 54 -11.65 10.02 -1.00
CA LEU A 54 -10.27 10.50 -1.08
C LEU A 54 -9.87 11.34 0.14
N GLN A 55 -10.76 12.20 0.63
CA GLN A 55 -10.52 13.00 1.85
C GLN A 55 -10.36 12.11 3.09
N GLU A 56 -11.21 11.10 3.25
CA GLU A 56 -11.10 10.15 4.36
C GLU A 56 -9.85 9.26 4.25
N ALA A 57 -9.48 8.85 3.03
CA ALA A 57 -8.23 8.12 2.80
C ALA A 57 -7.00 8.97 3.16
N GLU A 58 -7.00 10.26 2.84
CA GLU A 58 -5.94 11.19 3.22
C GLU A 58 -5.85 11.36 4.74
N LYS A 59 -6.99 11.60 5.42
CA LYS A 59 -7.05 11.69 6.88
C LYS A 59 -6.50 10.42 7.54
N PHE A 60 -6.91 9.25 7.05
CA PHE A 60 -6.43 7.97 7.55
C PHE A 60 -4.92 7.82 7.36
N THR A 61 -4.41 8.18 6.18
CA THR A 61 -2.97 8.08 5.89
C THR A 61 -2.15 8.99 6.82
N ASN A 62 -2.62 10.22 7.03
CA ASN A 62 -1.98 11.18 7.94
C ASN A 62 -2.04 10.71 9.41
N ALA A 63 -3.10 10.01 9.81
CA ALA A 63 -3.22 9.45 11.14
C ALA A 63 -2.33 8.22 11.36
N ILE A 64 -2.17 7.34 10.37
CA ILE A 64 -1.41 6.09 10.53
C ILE A 64 0.09 6.26 10.33
N GLU A 65 0.53 7.23 9.53
CA GLU A 65 1.94 7.44 9.20
C GLU A 65 2.86 7.62 10.42
N PRO A 66 2.52 8.42 11.46
CA PRO A 66 3.36 8.56 12.64
C PRO A 66 3.54 7.24 13.41
N HIS A 67 2.48 6.41 13.45
CA HIS A 67 2.54 5.10 14.10
C HIS A 67 3.43 4.13 13.34
N LEU A 68 3.35 4.11 12.00
CA LEU A 68 4.23 3.30 11.18
C LEU A 68 5.69 3.74 11.29
N LYS A 69 5.96 5.05 11.33
CA LYS A 69 7.30 5.60 11.55
C LYS A 69 7.86 5.20 12.91
N SER A 70 7.05 5.29 13.96
CA SER A 70 7.43 4.86 15.32
C SER A 70 7.72 3.37 15.38
N LEU A 71 6.88 2.53 14.77
CA LEU A 71 7.10 1.09 14.70
C LEU A 71 8.39 0.75 13.96
N ASN A 72 8.61 1.34 12.78
CA ASN A 72 9.81 1.12 11.98
C ASN A 72 11.07 1.54 12.77
N TYR A 73 11.02 2.68 13.47
CA TYR A 73 12.10 3.11 14.35
C TYR A 73 12.40 2.08 15.45
N MET A 74 11.37 1.57 16.13
CA MET A 74 11.55 0.56 17.17
C MET A 74 12.16 -0.74 16.61
N LEU A 75 11.68 -1.21 15.46
CA LEU A 75 12.21 -2.43 14.83
C LEU A 75 13.69 -2.29 14.48
N ILE A 76 14.10 -1.15 13.92
CA ILE A 76 15.50 -0.86 13.61
C ILE A 76 16.32 -0.73 14.90
N HIS A 77 15.85 0.07 15.85
CA HIS A 77 16.60 0.41 17.06
C HIS A 77 16.89 -0.82 17.94
N PHE A 78 15.93 -1.74 18.03
CA PHE A 78 16.08 -2.98 18.79
C PHE A 78 16.65 -4.15 17.97
N GLY A 79 17.05 -3.92 16.72
CA GLY A 79 17.62 -4.97 15.86
C GLY A 79 16.64 -6.10 15.52
N LEU A 80 15.34 -5.78 15.48
CA LEU A 80 14.26 -6.70 15.15
C LEU A 80 13.90 -6.69 13.66
N GLU A 81 14.49 -5.78 12.88
CA GLU A 81 14.42 -5.83 11.42
C GLU A 81 15.33 -6.95 10.90
N ASP A 82 14.78 -7.83 10.05
CA ASP A 82 15.50 -9.00 9.52
C ASP A 82 16.71 -8.56 8.65
N PRO A 83 17.96 -8.92 9.02
CA PRO A 83 19.16 -8.50 8.33
C PRO A 83 19.34 -9.16 6.94
N HIS A 84 18.58 -10.21 6.60
CA HIS A 84 18.70 -10.93 5.32
C HIS A 84 18.01 -10.22 4.14
N ILE A 85 17.66 -8.94 4.31
CA ILE A 85 16.90 -8.15 3.34
C ILE A 85 17.71 -6.96 2.76
N ASN A 86 19.01 -6.89 3.05
CA ASN A 86 19.93 -5.91 2.45
C ASN A 86 20.77 -6.51 1.33
#